data_AF-A0A2I8A4P1-F1
#
_entry.id   AF-A0A2I8A4P1-F1
#
_cell.length_a   1.000
_cell.length_b   1.000
_cell.length_c   1.000
_cell.angle_alpha   90.00
_cell.angle_beta   90.00
_cell.angle_gamma   90.00
#
_symmetry.space_group_name_H-M   'P 1'
#
loop_
_entity.id
_entity.type
_entity.pdbx_description
1 polymer ?
#
loop_
_entity_poly.entity_id
_entity_poly.type
_entity_poly.pdbx_seq_one_letter_code
_entity_poly.pdbx_strand_id
1 'polypeptide(L)'
;MKKAMLTLFTFITIPLFMNNGIAKADGSVDYMLNCPPREFNRCYSEYQANRDSGWQSIKNIYNSMLSGCNRKDVNQCFAHYSSDFQVRQSNGEVINLEQLRQANRQFWRQTGEYRESVYIIRRDVGREYAKVMGIEYVDAIVFDANNSPVPMRIEATFEQTWRRTSNGWKLAYQNNLDSKVSRSRTSPGVPSTGSGIGFDTGAPANFIREAGNGFSRVR
;
A
#
# COMPACT_ATOMS: atom_id res chain seq x y z
N MET A 1 -16.39 26.06 31.26
CA MET A 1 -16.57 24.82 30.46
C MET A 1 -16.33 25.17 28.99
N LYS A 2 -15.21 24.74 28.41
CA LYS A 2 -14.81 25.07 27.03
C LYS A 2 -15.45 24.07 26.06
N LYS A 3 -16.38 24.55 25.22
CA LYS A 3 -16.85 23.81 24.03
C LYS A 3 -15.86 24.08 22.90
N ALA A 4 -15.14 23.07 22.45
CA ALA A 4 -14.35 23.14 21.22
C ALA A 4 -15.31 22.93 20.04
N MET A 5 -15.46 23.97 19.24
CA MET A 5 -16.29 24.02 18.04
C MET A 5 -15.42 23.54 16.86
N LEU A 6 -15.85 22.48 16.19
CA LEU A 6 -15.20 21.94 15.00
C LEU A 6 -15.57 22.85 13.82
N THR A 7 -14.63 23.67 13.35
CA THR A 7 -14.89 24.57 12.21
C THR A 7 -14.41 23.91 10.93
N LEU A 8 -15.39 23.57 10.09
CA LEU A 8 -15.24 23.15 8.70
C LEU A 8 -14.89 24.40 7.87
N PHE A 9 -13.75 24.39 7.16
CA PHE A 9 -13.46 25.41 6.15
C PHE A 9 -13.14 24.74 4.82
N THR A 10 -14.09 24.87 3.90
CA THR A 10 -13.93 24.64 2.47
C THR A 10 -13.41 25.93 1.86
N PHE A 11 -12.20 25.91 1.31
CA PHE A 11 -11.78 26.89 0.31
C PHE A 11 -11.04 26.16 -0.81
N ILE A 12 -11.66 26.21 -1.99
CA ILE A 12 -11.05 25.86 -3.26
C ILE A 12 -10.12 27.01 -3.62
N THR A 13 -8.83 26.76 -3.57
CA THR A 13 -7.81 27.53 -4.29
C THR A 13 -6.96 26.54 -5.05
N ILE A 14 -6.92 26.70 -6.38
CA ILE A 14 -6.03 25.98 -7.28
C ILE A 14 -4.71 26.76 -7.30
N PRO A 15 -3.59 26.20 -6.81
CA PRO A 15 -2.28 26.68 -7.21
C PRO A 15 -1.79 25.82 -8.38
N LEU A 16 -1.76 26.44 -9.57
CA LEU A 16 -0.83 26.11 -10.64
C LEU A 16 0.59 26.35 -10.10
N PHE A 17 1.25 25.32 -9.56
CA PHE A 17 2.70 25.35 -9.34
C PHE A 17 3.35 23.98 -9.61
N MET A 18 4.09 23.98 -10.72
CA MET A 18 5.46 23.45 -10.85
C MET A 18 5.72 22.03 -10.34
N ASN A 19 5.57 21.07 -11.26
CA ASN A 19 6.67 20.29 -11.84
C ASN A 19 7.95 20.14 -10.99
N ASN A 20 7.83 19.59 -9.78
CA ASN A 20 8.97 19.06 -9.04
C ASN A 20 9.10 17.55 -9.34
N GLY A 21 9.81 17.24 -10.41
CA GLY A 21 10.63 16.03 -10.52
C GLY A 21 9.97 14.70 -10.19
N ILE A 22 8.75 14.43 -10.66
CA ILE A 22 8.33 13.04 -10.86
C ILE A 22 9.10 12.57 -12.08
N ALA A 23 10.35 12.15 -11.88
CA ALA A 23 11.07 11.34 -12.86
C ALA A 23 10.12 10.21 -13.23
N LYS A 24 9.70 10.18 -14.50
CA LYS A 24 9.00 9.01 -15.01
C LYS A 24 9.90 7.81 -14.72
N ALA A 25 9.33 6.70 -14.29
CA ALA A 25 10.11 5.45 -14.15
C ALA A 25 10.66 4.98 -15.50
N ASP A 26 10.23 5.62 -16.58
CA ASP A 26 10.29 5.19 -17.95
C ASP A 26 11.57 5.66 -18.68
N GLY A 27 12.74 5.50 -18.07
CA GLY A 27 13.99 5.39 -18.84
C GLY A 27 13.91 4.39 -20.02
N SER A 28 12.79 3.69 -20.23
CA SER A 28 12.34 3.03 -21.45
C SER A 28 12.29 3.92 -22.69
N VAL A 29 11.81 5.17 -22.64
CA VAL A 29 11.79 6.04 -23.83
C VAL A 29 13.22 6.41 -24.18
N ASP A 30 14.01 6.86 -23.20
CA ASP A 30 15.43 7.16 -23.43
C ASP A 30 16.25 5.92 -23.83
N TYR A 31 15.96 4.74 -23.27
CA TYR A 31 16.64 3.50 -23.65
C TYR A 31 16.30 3.10 -25.10
N MET A 32 15.02 3.15 -25.48
CA MET A 32 14.58 2.85 -26.84
C MET A 32 15.07 3.90 -27.86
N LEU A 33 15.17 5.17 -27.46
CA LEU A 33 15.71 6.26 -28.28
C LEU A 33 17.22 6.18 -28.48
N ASN A 34 17.94 5.60 -27.53
CA ASN A 34 19.40 5.40 -27.62
C ASN A 34 19.78 4.08 -28.32
N CYS A 35 18.81 3.27 -28.74
CA CYS A 35 19.10 2.03 -29.46
C CYS A 35 19.36 2.31 -30.96
N PRO A 36 20.49 1.82 -31.51
CA PRO A 36 20.73 1.90 -32.94
C PRO A 36 19.54 1.29 -33.72
N PRO A 37 19.09 1.89 -34.83
CA PRO A 37 17.91 1.39 -35.57
C PRO A 37 18.00 -0.09 -35.96
N ARG A 38 19.22 -0.58 -36.24
CA ARG A 38 19.47 -2.00 -36.59
C ARG A 38 19.33 -2.97 -35.41
N GLU A 39 19.32 -2.45 -34.18
CA GLU A 39 19.28 -3.23 -32.94
C GLU A 39 17.96 -3.06 -32.17
N PHE A 40 17.00 -2.31 -32.71
CA PHE A 40 15.74 -1.99 -32.05
C PHE A 40 15.01 -3.22 -31.49
N ASN A 41 14.89 -4.29 -32.29
CA ASN A 41 14.21 -5.52 -31.85
C ASN A 41 14.92 -6.19 -30.66
N ARG A 42 16.26 -6.19 -30.66
CA ARG A 42 17.06 -6.72 -29.55
C ARG A 42 16.82 -5.90 -28.29
N CYS A 43 17.01 -4.58 -28.36
CA CYS A 43 16.77 -3.68 -27.25
C CYS A 43 15.35 -3.80 -26.69
N TYR A 44 14.34 -3.85 -27.56
CA TYR A 44 12.95 -3.97 -27.15
C TYR A 44 12.69 -5.29 -26.41
N SER A 45 13.26 -6.39 -26.88
CA SER A 45 13.14 -7.70 -26.22
C SER A 45 13.84 -7.72 -24.85
N GLU A 46 15.03 -7.13 -24.74
CA GLU A 46 15.76 -6.98 -23.47
C GLU A 46 14.99 -6.10 -22.49
N TYR A 47 14.39 -5.01 -22.97
CA TYR A 47 13.53 -4.14 -22.17
C TYR A 47 12.32 -4.89 -21.60
N GLN A 48 11.60 -5.65 -22.42
CA GLN A 48 10.47 -6.46 -21.96
C GLN A 48 10.88 -7.52 -20.93
N ALA A 49 11.97 -8.25 -21.19
CA ALA A 49 12.49 -9.26 -20.27
C ALA A 49 12.89 -8.66 -18.92
N ASN A 50 13.54 -7.48 -18.93
CA ASN A 50 13.87 -6.74 -17.71
C ASN A 50 12.62 -6.29 -16.94
N ARG A 51 11.60 -5.80 -17.65
CA ARG A 51 10.34 -5.37 -17.04
C ARG A 51 9.63 -6.52 -16.34
N ASP A 52 9.51 -7.67 -17.01
CA ASP A 52 8.76 -8.81 -16.49
C ASP A 52 9.50 -9.51 -15.35
N SER A 53 10.83 -9.67 -15.46
CA SER A 53 11.65 -10.20 -14.37
C SER A 53 11.73 -9.26 -13.15
N GLY A 54 11.82 -7.95 -13.40
CA GLY A 54 11.77 -6.94 -12.35
C GLY A 54 10.43 -6.97 -11.61
N TRP A 55 9.32 -7.06 -12.34
CA TRP A 55 8.00 -7.19 -11.74
C TRP A 55 7.86 -8.47 -10.92
N GLN A 56 8.29 -9.62 -11.44
CA GLN A 56 8.20 -10.88 -10.70
C GLN A 56 8.99 -10.82 -9.39
N SER A 57 10.14 -10.16 -9.40
CA SER A 57 10.94 -9.92 -8.19
C SER A 57 10.19 -9.07 -7.16
N ILE A 58 9.59 -7.96 -7.59
CA ILE A 58 8.79 -7.08 -6.71
C ILE A 58 7.56 -7.81 -6.17
N LYS A 59 6.87 -8.62 -6.99
CA LYS A 59 5.73 -9.45 -6.54
C LYS A 59 6.15 -10.43 -5.44
N ASN A 60 7.27 -11.12 -5.61
CA ASN A 60 7.78 -12.03 -4.59
C ASN A 60 8.13 -11.30 -3.28
N ILE A 61 8.67 -10.07 -3.38
CA ILE A 61 8.94 -9.21 -2.22
C ILE A 61 7.65 -8.84 -1.50
N TYR A 62 6.59 -8.42 -2.20
CA TYR A 62 5.28 -8.16 -1.58
C TYR A 62 4.78 -9.37 -0.80
N ASN A 63 4.85 -10.57 -1.39
CA ASN A 63 4.42 -11.79 -0.71
C ASN A 63 5.21 -12.05 0.58
N SER A 64 6.52 -11.82 0.57
CA SER A 64 7.36 -11.93 1.77
C SER A 64 7.01 -10.89 2.83
N MET A 65 6.86 -9.63 2.42
CA MET A 65 6.50 -8.51 3.30
C MET A 65 5.13 -8.74 3.94
N LEU A 66 4.10 -9.00 3.13
CA LEU A 66 2.74 -9.29 3.60
C LEU A 66 2.72 -10.49 4.55
N SER A 67 3.51 -11.53 4.28
CA SER A 67 3.65 -12.68 5.18
C SER A 67 4.23 -12.26 6.55
N GLY A 68 5.23 -11.39 6.54
CA GLY A 68 5.79 -10.79 7.76
C GLY A 68 4.79 -9.92 8.52
N CYS A 69 4.11 -9.00 7.83
CA CYS A 69 3.14 -8.10 8.44
C CYS A 69 1.94 -8.87 9.02
N ASN A 70 1.44 -9.89 8.32
CA ASN A 70 0.38 -10.79 8.80
C ASN A 70 0.77 -11.59 10.05
N ARG A 71 2.05 -11.93 10.21
CA ARG A 71 2.59 -12.53 11.44
C ARG A 71 2.94 -11.50 12.52
N LYS A 72 2.76 -10.20 12.25
CA LYS A 72 3.22 -9.08 13.09
C LYS A 72 4.73 -9.13 13.35
N ASP A 73 5.49 -9.72 12.43
CA ASP A 73 6.95 -9.71 12.42
C ASP A 73 7.45 -8.45 11.72
N VAL A 74 7.79 -7.45 12.53
CA VAL A 74 8.28 -6.15 12.07
C VAL A 74 9.58 -6.25 11.26
N ASN A 75 10.45 -7.22 11.54
CA ASN A 75 11.71 -7.33 10.81
C ASN A 75 11.44 -7.82 9.39
N GLN A 76 10.60 -8.84 9.24
CA GLN A 76 10.24 -9.36 7.93
C GLN A 76 9.33 -8.41 7.14
N CYS A 77 8.33 -7.80 7.80
CA CYS A 77 7.40 -6.84 7.19
C CYS A 77 8.16 -5.69 6.51
N PHE A 78 9.26 -5.22 7.12
CA PHE A 78 10.04 -4.08 6.66
C PHE A 78 11.42 -4.45 6.07
N ALA A 79 11.69 -5.72 5.75
CA ALA A 79 13.01 -6.19 5.31
C ALA A 79 13.45 -5.62 3.95
N HIS A 80 12.48 -5.26 3.10
CA HIS A 80 12.72 -4.77 1.74
C HIS A 80 12.56 -3.26 1.60
N TYR A 81 12.43 -2.53 2.70
CA TYR A 81 12.47 -1.07 2.69
C TYR A 81 13.93 -0.62 2.58
N SER A 82 14.17 0.46 1.86
CA SER A 82 15.48 1.10 1.86
C SER A 82 15.73 1.78 3.21
N SER A 83 17.00 1.99 3.57
CA SER A 83 17.36 2.67 4.83
C SER A 83 16.92 4.13 4.85
N ASP A 84 16.85 4.76 3.68
CA ASP A 84 16.38 6.13 3.44
C ASP A 84 14.87 6.21 3.17
N PHE A 85 14.11 5.13 3.41
CA PHE A 85 12.69 5.08 3.10
C PHE A 85 11.89 6.17 3.83
N GLN A 86 10.95 6.75 3.09
CA GLN A 86 9.95 7.67 3.60
C GLN A 86 8.54 7.30 3.10
N VAL A 87 7.54 7.56 3.93
CA VAL A 87 6.13 7.53 3.52
C VAL A 87 5.47 8.87 3.78
N ARG A 88 4.79 9.40 2.76
CA ARG A 88 3.85 10.52 2.90
C ARG A 88 2.45 9.95 3.16
N GLN A 89 1.85 10.34 4.28
CA GLN A 89 0.49 10.01 4.66
C GLN A 89 -0.51 10.88 3.89
N SER A 90 -1.79 10.47 3.85
CA SER A 90 -2.84 11.21 3.14
C SER A 90 -3.13 12.59 3.72
N ASN A 91 -2.77 12.83 4.98
CA ASN A 91 -2.82 14.15 5.63
C ASN A 91 -1.61 15.05 5.29
N GLY A 92 -0.68 14.58 4.45
CA GLY A 92 0.54 15.29 4.04
C GLY A 92 1.75 15.11 4.96
N GLU A 93 1.59 14.46 6.12
CA GLU A 93 2.69 14.15 7.03
C GLU A 93 3.68 13.19 6.39
N VAL A 94 4.98 13.43 6.55
CA VAL A 94 6.03 12.52 6.09
C VAL A 94 6.71 11.89 7.29
N ILE A 95 6.71 10.55 7.33
CA ILE A 95 7.40 9.78 8.37
C ILE A 95 8.45 8.86 7.74
N ASN A 96 9.52 8.60 8.50
CA ASN A 96 10.59 7.70 8.09
C ASN A 96 10.28 6.25 8.47
N LEU A 97 11.15 5.33 8.02
CA LEU A 97 11.01 3.90 8.30
C LEU A 97 10.93 3.54 9.78
N GLU A 98 11.70 4.20 10.64
CA GLU A 98 11.72 3.86 12.07
C GLU A 98 10.42 4.31 12.76
N GLN A 99 9.93 5.51 12.44
CA GLN A 99 8.62 5.96 12.90
C GLN A 99 7.49 5.02 12.43
N LEU A 100 7.54 4.57 11.17
CA LEU A 100 6.57 3.60 10.64
C LEU A 100 6.62 2.25 11.38
N ARG A 101 7.82 1.73 11.67
CA ARG A 101 8.01 0.50 12.46
C ARG A 101 7.45 0.65 13.86
N GLN A 102 7.69 1.79 14.52
CA GLN A 102 7.18 2.06 15.86
C GLN A 102 5.65 2.13 15.87
N ALA A 103 5.04 2.85 14.92
CA ALA A 103 3.59 2.93 14.77
C ALA A 103 2.97 1.54 14.55
N ASN A 104 3.56 0.70 13.70
CA ASN A 104 3.08 -0.67 13.48
C ASN A 104 3.21 -1.56 14.72
N ARG A 105 4.33 -1.49 15.46
CA ARG A 105 4.46 -2.23 16.72
C ARG A 105 3.40 -1.81 17.74
N GLN A 106 3.14 -0.52 17.86
CA GLN A 106 2.10 -0.01 18.77
C GLN A 106 0.72 -0.50 18.35
N PHE A 107 0.40 -0.38 17.06
CA PHE A 107 -0.86 -0.85 16.51
C PHE A 107 -1.06 -2.36 16.74
N TRP A 108 -0.04 -3.16 16.43
CA TRP A 108 -0.11 -4.61 16.58
C TRP A 108 -0.31 -5.10 18.02
N ARG A 109 0.23 -4.38 19.02
CA ARG A 109 -0.02 -4.67 20.44
C ARG A 109 -1.49 -4.54 20.84
N GLN A 110 -2.26 -3.73 20.12
CA GLN A 110 -3.67 -3.45 20.39
C GLN A 110 -4.61 -4.26 19.49
N THR A 111 -4.06 -5.18 18.69
CA THR A 111 -4.83 -5.97 17.72
C THR A 111 -4.84 -7.44 18.10
N GLY A 112 -6.00 -8.08 18.01
CA GLY A 112 -6.16 -9.53 18.03
C GLY A 112 -5.85 -10.11 16.65
N GLU A 113 -6.87 -10.51 15.91
CA GLU A 113 -6.72 -10.93 14.51
C GLU A 113 -6.26 -9.74 13.65
N TYR A 114 -5.38 -10.02 12.69
CA TYR A 114 -4.84 -9.02 11.76
C TYR A 114 -4.58 -9.70 10.42
N ARG A 115 -5.03 -9.06 9.34
CA ARG A 115 -4.80 -9.49 7.97
C ARG A 115 -4.58 -8.29 7.07
N GLU A 116 -3.45 -8.26 6.40
CA GLU A 116 -3.10 -7.31 5.35
C GLU A 116 -3.10 -8.00 3.98
N SER A 117 -3.59 -7.29 2.97
CA SER A 117 -3.54 -7.69 1.56
C SER A 117 -3.39 -6.48 0.66
N VAL A 118 -2.80 -6.68 -0.52
CA VAL A 118 -2.57 -5.61 -1.49
C VAL A 118 -3.13 -6.00 -2.84
N TYR A 119 -3.80 -5.05 -3.49
CA TYR A 119 -4.27 -5.12 -4.87
C TYR A 119 -3.51 -4.13 -5.74
N ILE A 120 -2.88 -4.60 -6.81
CA ILE A 120 -2.05 -3.77 -7.68
C ILE A 120 -2.87 -3.28 -8.86
N ILE A 121 -3.02 -1.95 -8.97
CA ILE A 121 -3.77 -1.29 -10.04
C ILE A 121 -2.86 -1.07 -11.25
N ARG A 122 -1.66 -0.54 -11.01
CA ARG A 122 -0.72 -0.16 -12.07
C ARG A 122 0.70 -0.46 -11.65
N ARG A 123 1.52 -0.83 -12.62
CA ARG A 123 2.97 -0.97 -12.48
C ARG A 123 3.68 -0.37 -13.68
N ASP A 124 4.82 0.23 -13.44
CA ASP A 124 5.78 0.67 -14.43
C ASP A 124 7.17 0.27 -13.92
N VAL A 125 7.84 -0.64 -14.62
CA VAL A 125 9.09 -1.25 -14.16
C VAL A 125 10.18 -0.95 -15.17
N GLY A 126 11.10 -0.08 -14.78
CA GLY A 126 12.34 0.19 -15.51
C GLY A 126 13.49 -0.67 -15.02
N ARG A 127 14.70 -0.38 -15.52
CA ARG A 127 15.92 -1.11 -15.16
C ARG A 127 16.36 -0.85 -13.72
N GLU A 128 16.26 0.40 -13.29
CA GLU A 128 16.75 0.89 -12.00
C GLU A 128 15.63 1.28 -11.03
N TYR A 129 14.48 1.69 -11.56
CA TYR A 129 13.35 2.16 -10.78
C TYR A 129 12.07 1.46 -11.21
N ALA A 130 11.14 1.32 -10.28
CA ALA A 130 9.78 0.94 -10.60
C ALA A 130 8.79 1.81 -9.82
N LYS A 131 7.65 2.08 -10.44
CA LYS A 131 6.50 2.74 -9.83
C LYS A 131 5.36 1.75 -9.76
N VAL A 132 4.76 1.62 -8.58
CA VAL A 132 3.66 0.69 -8.33
C VAL A 132 2.54 1.46 -7.65
N MET A 133 1.33 1.35 -8.18
CA MET A 133 0.14 1.93 -7.60
C MET A 133 -0.84 0.82 -7.26
N GLY A 134 -1.44 0.89 -6.08
CA GLY A 134 -2.32 -0.16 -5.58
C GLY A 134 -3.21 0.32 -4.45
N ILE A 135 -3.97 -0.64 -3.93
CA ILE A 135 -4.83 -0.51 -2.76
C ILE A 135 -4.37 -1.53 -1.73
N GLU A 136 -4.08 -1.06 -0.53
CA GLU A 136 -3.82 -1.88 0.65
C GLU A 136 -5.12 -2.03 1.43
N TYR A 137 -5.41 -3.25 1.87
CA TYR A 137 -6.50 -3.56 2.78
C TYR A 137 -5.95 -4.19 4.05
N VAL A 138 -6.34 -3.63 5.20
CA VAL A 138 -6.07 -4.20 6.52
C VAL A 138 -7.38 -4.51 7.18
N ASP A 139 -7.64 -5.79 7.45
CA ASP A 139 -8.73 -6.26 8.30
C ASP A 139 -8.15 -6.64 9.67
N ALA A 140 -8.68 -6.09 10.75
CA ALA A 140 -8.17 -6.36 12.10
C ALA A 140 -9.28 -6.34 13.14
N ILE A 141 -9.04 -7.00 14.27
CA ILE A 141 -9.81 -6.80 15.51
C ILE A 141 -8.97 -5.94 16.44
N VAL A 142 -9.41 -4.72 16.75
CA VAL A 142 -8.76 -3.83 17.72
C VAL A 142 -9.50 -3.85 19.05
N PHE A 143 -8.79 -3.72 20.16
CA PHE A 143 -9.42 -3.62 21.49
C PHE A 143 -9.63 -2.16 21.88
N ASP A 144 -10.85 -1.80 22.26
CA ASP A 144 -11.14 -0.45 22.77
C ASP A 144 -10.68 -0.27 24.23
N ALA A 145 -10.94 0.91 24.82
CA ALA A 145 -10.51 1.22 26.18
C ALA A 145 -11.11 0.28 27.26
N ASN A 146 -12.23 -0.40 26.95
CA ASN A 146 -12.86 -1.38 27.83
C ASN A 146 -12.44 -2.81 27.49
N ASN A 147 -11.36 -2.98 26.71
CA ASN A 147 -10.88 -4.26 26.19
C ASN A 147 -11.94 -5.01 25.36
N SER A 148 -12.89 -4.29 24.74
CA SER A 148 -13.90 -4.89 23.87
C SER A 148 -13.36 -5.01 22.44
N PRO A 149 -13.52 -6.17 21.77
CA PRO A 149 -13.06 -6.35 20.40
C PRO A 149 -13.93 -5.55 19.43
N VAL A 150 -13.29 -4.77 18.55
CA VAL A 150 -13.93 -3.96 17.53
C VAL A 150 -13.34 -4.33 16.17
N PRO A 151 -14.13 -4.95 15.27
CA PRO A 151 -13.74 -5.12 13.88
C PRO A 151 -13.42 -3.78 13.22
N MET A 152 -12.26 -3.72 12.58
CA MET A 152 -11.77 -2.57 11.85
C MET A 152 -11.28 -3.00 10.47
N ARG A 153 -11.65 -2.23 9.44
CA ARG A 153 -11.08 -2.34 8.11
C ARG A 153 -10.47 -1.01 7.70
N ILE A 154 -9.21 -1.04 7.28
CA ILE A 154 -8.51 0.06 6.64
C ILE A 154 -8.39 -0.25 5.16
N GLU A 155 -8.64 0.74 4.33
CA GLU A 155 -8.40 0.73 2.89
C GLU A 155 -7.54 1.94 2.55
N ALA A 156 -6.38 1.75 1.94
CA ALA A 156 -5.48 2.83 1.57
C ALA A 156 -5.03 2.71 0.12
N THR A 157 -5.21 3.78 -0.66
CA THR A 157 -4.64 3.85 -2.02
C THR A 157 -3.24 4.43 -1.92
N PHE A 158 -2.27 3.79 -2.57
CA PHE A 158 -0.88 4.20 -2.53
C PHE A 158 -0.24 4.31 -3.91
N GLU A 159 0.78 5.15 -4.00
CA GLU A 159 1.83 5.08 -5.01
C GLU A 159 3.17 4.77 -4.33
N GLN A 160 3.92 3.82 -4.85
CA GLN A 160 5.21 3.39 -4.34
C GLN A 160 6.30 3.55 -5.39
N THR A 161 7.49 3.91 -4.93
CA THR A 161 8.71 3.96 -5.74
C THR A 161 9.70 2.93 -5.22
N TRP A 162 10.11 2.04 -6.11
CA TRP A 162 11.08 1.00 -5.86
C TRP A 162 12.39 1.37 -6.55
N ARG A 163 13.51 1.06 -5.90
CA ARG A 163 14.86 1.25 -6.42
C ARG A 163 15.57 -0.09 -6.46
N ARG A 164 16.19 -0.41 -7.60
CA ARG A 164 17.05 -1.58 -7.74
C ARG A 164 18.39 -1.29 -7.07
N THR A 165 18.85 -2.23 -6.27
CA THR A 165 20.16 -2.22 -5.61
C THR A 165 20.95 -3.45 -6.03
N SER A 166 22.23 -3.53 -5.64
CA SER A 166 23.03 -4.76 -5.82
C SER A 166 22.39 -5.98 -5.14
N ASN A 167 21.62 -5.76 -4.07
CA ASN A 167 20.91 -6.80 -3.31
C ASN A 167 19.44 -6.98 -3.73
N GLY A 168 19.08 -6.51 -4.93
CA GLY A 168 17.72 -6.59 -5.46
C GLY A 168 16.89 -5.33 -5.22
N TRP A 169 15.57 -5.44 -5.40
CA TRP A 169 14.66 -4.31 -5.28
C TRP A 169 14.39 -3.92 -3.82
N LYS A 170 14.39 -2.61 -3.56
CA LYS A 170 14.03 -2.02 -2.27
C LYS A 170 12.94 -0.97 -2.47
N LEU A 171 11.96 -0.95 -1.58
CA LEU A 171 10.95 0.10 -1.52
C LEU A 171 11.59 1.37 -0.95
N ALA A 172 11.65 2.42 -1.76
CA ALA A 172 12.34 3.67 -1.44
C ALA A 172 11.40 4.78 -0.96
N TYR A 173 10.16 4.79 -1.47
CA TYR A 173 9.18 5.80 -1.11
C TYR A 173 7.76 5.28 -1.26
N GLN A 174 6.86 5.75 -0.41
CA GLN A 174 5.42 5.53 -0.53
C GLN A 174 4.66 6.85 -0.36
N ASN A 175 3.60 7.05 -1.14
CA ASN A 175 2.67 8.14 -1.03
C ASN A 175 1.26 7.56 -0.85
N ASN A 176 0.68 7.71 0.33
CA ASN A 176 -0.69 7.32 0.62
C ASN A 176 -1.60 8.44 0.11
N LEU A 177 -2.30 8.16 -0.98
CA LEU A 177 -3.15 9.12 -1.67
C LEU A 177 -4.49 9.30 -0.96
N ASP A 178 -5.03 8.19 -0.43
CA ASP A 178 -6.28 8.16 0.30
C ASP A 178 -6.20 7.06 1.37
N SER A 179 -6.94 7.23 2.46
CA SER A 179 -7.09 6.23 3.50
C SER A 179 -8.46 6.33 4.15
N LYS A 180 -9.16 5.19 4.21
CA LYS A 180 -10.48 5.06 4.85
C LYS A 180 -10.38 4.06 5.96
N VAL A 181 -10.94 4.41 7.12
CA VAL A 181 -11.06 3.52 8.26
C VAL A 181 -12.54 3.31 8.55
N SER A 182 -12.96 2.06 8.57
CA SER A 182 -14.30 1.65 8.97
C SER A 182 -14.23 0.80 10.22
N ARG A 183 -15.14 1.03 11.15
CA ARG A 183 -15.28 0.26 12.40
C ARG A 183 -16.74 -0.11 12.57
N SER A 184 -17.00 -1.40 12.75
CA SER A 184 -18.36 -1.88 13.06
C SER A 184 -18.39 -2.34 14.51
N ARG A 185 -19.22 -1.71 15.33
CA ARG A 185 -19.59 -2.30 16.61
C ARG A 185 -20.68 -3.31 16.34
N THR A 186 -20.35 -4.60 16.39
CA THR A 186 -21.36 -5.64 16.58
C THR A 186 -21.94 -5.44 17.98
N SER A 187 -23.04 -4.71 18.10
CA SER A 187 -23.82 -4.75 19.34
C SER A 187 -24.32 -6.18 19.52
N PRO A 188 -24.07 -6.83 20.67
CA PRO A 188 -24.69 -8.09 20.96
C PRO A 188 -26.19 -7.84 21.20
N GLY A 189 -27.05 -8.21 20.25
CA GLY A 189 -28.46 -8.49 20.54
C GLY A 189 -29.55 -7.54 20.01
N VAL A 190 -29.42 -6.91 18.83
CA VAL A 190 -30.60 -6.31 18.16
C VAL A 190 -30.74 -6.89 16.75
N PRO A 191 -31.80 -7.63 16.43
CA PRO A 191 -32.12 -8.00 15.05
C PRO A 191 -32.37 -6.70 14.27
N SER A 192 -31.56 -6.42 13.25
CA SER A 192 -31.84 -5.30 12.35
C SER A 192 -33.02 -5.68 11.45
N THR A 193 -34.22 -5.21 11.80
CA THR A 193 -35.31 -5.09 10.83
C THR A 193 -34.91 -4.04 9.81
N GLY A 194 -34.71 -4.47 8.56
CA GLY A 194 -34.07 -3.67 7.51
C GLY A 194 -34.84 -2.41 7.11
N SER A 195 -34.09 -1.46 6.54
CA SER A 195 -34.43 -0.67 5.33
C SER A 195 -33.33 0.38 5.04
N GLY A 196 -32.78 0.33 3.82
CA GLY A 196 -32.00 1.40 3.16
C GLY A 196 -30.55 1.55 3.62
N ILE A 197 -29.53 1.76 2.78
CA ILE A 197 -29.44 2.18 1.38
C ILE A 197 -28.17 1.53 0.82
N GLY A 198 -28.24 0.98 -0.38
CA GLY A 198 -27.15 0.26 -1.02
C GLY A 198 -25.96 1.13 -1.41
N PHE A 199 -24.79 0.50 -1.43
CA PHE A 199 -23.74 0.81 -2.40
C PHE A 199 -23.35 -0.50 -3.06
N ASP A 200 -23.94 -0.69 -4.24
CA ASP A 200 -23.53 -1.66 -5.23
C ASP A 200 -22.26 -1.10 -5.88
N THR A 201 -21.10 -1.64 -5.50
CA THR A 201 -19.86 -1.44 -6.27
C THR A 201 -19.57 -2.74 -6.99
N GLY A 202 -20.15 -2.87 -8.17
CA GLY A 202 -19.85 -3.94 -9.12
C GLY A 202 -18.35 -4.05 -9.34
N ALA A 203 -17.75 -5.11 -8.79
CA ALA A 203 -16.40 -5.51 -9.10
C ALA A 203 -16.38 -6.12 -10.50
N PRO A 204 -15.51 -5.68 -11.43
CA PRO A 204 -15.35 -6.38 -12.69
C PRO A 204 -14.81 -7.79 -12.45
N ALA A 205 -15.41 -8.75 -13.14
CA ALA A 205 -15.06 -10.16 -13.15
C ALA A 205 -13.65 -10.35 -13.72
N ASN A 206 -12.64 -10.38 -12.84
CA ASN A 206 -11.36 -11.08 -13.00
C ASN A 206 -10.67 -11.11 -11.63
N PHE A 207 -11.16 -12.02 -10.79
CA PHE A 207 -10.79 -12.16 -9.39
C PHE A 207 -9.58 -13.11 -9.29
N ILE A 208 -8.38 -12.59 -9.02
CA ILE A 208 -7.29 -13.41 -8.47
C ILE A 208 -7.21 -13.10 -6.98
N ARG A 209 -7.95 -13.88 -6.18
CA ARG A 209 -7.81 -13.94 -4.73
C ARG A 209 -6.63 -14.87 -4.43
N GLU A 210 -5.42 -14.34 -4.31
CA GLU A 210 -4.30 -15.13 -3.77
C GLU A 210 -4.53 -15.29 -2.25
N ALA A 211 -5.17 -16.41 -1.89
CA ALA A 211 -5.40 -16.79 -0.52
C ALA A 211 -4.06 -17.11 0.16
N GLY A 212 -3.62 -16.24 1.07
CA GLY A 212 -2.78 -16.67 2.19
C GLY A 212 -3.53 -17.77 2.94
N ASN A 213 -3.00 -18.99 2.87
CA ASN A 213 -3.59 -20.18 3.47
C ASN A 213 -3.74 -20.05 4.99
N GLY A 214 -4.89 -20.50 5.49
CA GLY A 214 -5.06 -21.08 6.83
C GLY A 214 -5.20 -20.11 8.00
N PHE A 215 -6.43 -19.99 8.51
CA PHE A 215 -6.63 -19.61 9.91
C PHE A 215 -5.94 -20.66 10.79
N SER A 216 -4.81 -20.31 11.41
CA SER A 216 -4.33 -21.00 12.60
C SER A 216 -4.68 -20.15 13.81
N ARG A 217 -5.68 -20.60 14.56
CA ARG A 217 -5.91 -20.13 15.93
C ARG A 217 -4.72 -20.59 16.78
N VAL A 218 -3.86 -19.66 17.17
CA VAL A 218 -2.95 -19.90 18.29
C VAL A 218 -3.76 -19.65 19.56
N ARG A 219 -3.89 -20.68 20.39
CA ARG A 219 -4.49 -20.61 21.74
C ARG A 219 -3.56 -19.86 22.68
#